data_AF-A0A534XN29-F1
#
_entry.id   AF-A0A534XN29-F1
#
_cell.length_a   1.000
_cell.length_b   1.000
_cell.length_c   1.000
_cell.angle_alpha   90.00
_cell.angle_beta   90.00
_cell.angle_gamma   90.00
#
_symmetry.space_group_name_H-M   'P 1'
#
loop_
_entity.id
_entity.type
_entity.pdbx_description
1 polymer ?
#
loop_
_entity_poly.entity_id
_entity_poly.type
_entity_poly.pdbx_seq_one_letter_code
_entity_poly.pdbx_strand_id
1 'polypeptide(L)'
;MDLVVLIGLPASGKSSFHRARYAGTHVHVSKDLLGRAQRKNEKQMRLVEDALRSGRSVVVDNTNPRRADRAPLIEVARRLGATSTGILVTASIADCLRRNAAR
;
A
#
# COMPACT_ATOMS: atom_id res chain seq x y z
N MET A 1 6.99 4.64 14.44
CA MET A 1 6.49 3.63 13.48
C MET A 1 5.65 4.34 12.46
N ASP A 2 5.73 3.93 11.20
CA ASP A 2 5.03 4.60 10.10
C ASP A 2 4.13 3.63 9.32
N LEU A 3 2.99 4.13 8.88
CA LEU A 3 2.13 3.52 7.87
C LEU A 3 2.16 4.41 6.62
N VAL A 4 2.75 3.92 5.55
CA VAL A 4 2.74 4.57 4.24
C VAL A 4 1.67 3.93 3.35
N VAL A 5 0.77 4.74 2.79
CA VAL A 5 -0.24 4.29 1.84
C VAL A 5 0.07 4.87 0.47
N LEU A 6 0.48 4.01 -0.48
CA LEU A 6 0.67 4.42 -1.87
C LEU A 6 -0.70 4.52 -2.55
N ILE A 7 -0.87 5.57 -3.36
CA ILE A 7 -2.11 5.92 -4.04
C ILE A 7 -1.78 6.20 -5.51
N GLY A 8 -2.57 5.68 -6.44
CA GLY A 8 -2.40 5.95 -7.86
C GLY A 8 -2.83 4.80 -8.78
N LEU A 9 -2.97 5.10 -10.06
CA LEU A 9 -3.42 4.14 -11.08
C LEU A 9 -2.53 2.89 -11.14
N PRO A 10 -3.05 1.72 -11.52
CA PRO A 10 -2.21 0.60 -11.94
C PRO A 10 -1.15 1.08 -12.96
N ALA A 11 0.06 0.51 -12.87
CA ALA A 11 1.20 0.90 -13.69
C ALA A 11 1.67 2.39 -13.59
N SER A 12 1.19 3.16 -12.61
CA SER A 12 1.68 4.54 -12.38
C SER A 12 3.10 4.62 -11.82
N GLY A 13 3.68 3.49 -11.39
CA GLY A 13 5.05 3.41 -10.85
C GLY A 13 5.15 3.18 -9.34
N LYS A 14 4.03 3.01 -8.62
CA LYS A 14 3.99 2.78 -7.17
C LYS A 14 4.95 1.68 -6.68
N SER A 15 4.93 0.50 -7.30
CA SER A 15 5.81 -0.60 -6.88
C SER A 15 7.29 -0.31 -7.14
N SER A 16 7.62 0.48 -8.17
CA SER A 16 8.98 0.95 -8.40
C SER A 16 9.40 1.96 -7.33
N PHE A 17 8.50 2.88 -6.97
CA PHE A 17 8.72 3.83 -5.88
C PHE A 17 8.91 3.13 -4.52
N HIS A 18 8.09 2.10 -4.24
CA HIS A 18 8.25 1.23 -3.08
C HIS A 18 9.66 0.64 -3.03
N ARG A 19 10.11 0.00 -4.11
CA ARG A 19 11.45 -0.62 -4.15
C ARG A 19 12.56 0.38 -3.91
N ALA A 20 12.45 1.58 -4.48
CA ALA A 20 13.46 2.62 -4.34
C ALA A 20 13.54 3.23 -2.94
N ARG A 21 12.43 3.27 -2.18
CA ARG A 21 12.37 4.03 -0.93
C ARG A 21 12.13 3.20 0.34
N TYR A 22 11.53 2.02 0.21
CA TYR A 22 10.93 1.31 1.35
C TYR A 22 11.27 -0.18 1.46
N ALA A 23 11.80 -0.84 0.41
CA ALA A 23 12.01 -2.29 0.40
C ALA A 23 12.91 -2.84 1.54
N GLY A 24 13.78 -2.02 2.13
CA GLY A 24 14.63 -2.39 3.27
C GLY A 24 14.19 -1.82 4.62
N THR A 25 13.14 -0.99 4.66
CA THR A 25 12.77 -0.23 5.86
C THR A 25 11.33 -0.46 6.30
N HIS A 26 10.45 -0.89 5.40
CA HIS A 26 9.05 -1.13 5.68
C HIS A 26 8.64 -2.53 5.24
N VAL A 27 7.73 -3.14 5.99
CA VAL A 27 7.05 -4.35 5.56
C VAL A 27 6.16 -4.00 4.37
N HIS A 28 6.39 -4.65 3.23
CA HIS A 28 5.58 -4.46 2.02
C HIS A 28 4.30 -5.27 2.10
N VAL A 29 3.15 -4.60 2.04
CA VAL A 29 1.83 -5.24 1.99
C VAL A 29 1.11 -4.82 0.71
N SER A 30 0.75 -5.80 -0.12
CA SER A 30 -0.02 -5.59 -1.35
C SER A 30 -0.98 -6.74 -1.60
N LYS A 31 -2.20 -6.44 -2.07
CA LYS A 31 -3.22 -7.46 -2.40
C LYS A 31 -2.81 -8.33 -3.58
N ASP A 32 -1.90 -7.84 -4.41
CA ASP A 32 -1.35 -8.58 -5.55
C ASP A 32 -0.47 -9.73 -5.08
N LEU A 33 0.21 -9.56 -3.94
CA LEU A 33 1.03 -10.60 -3.29
C LEU A 33 0.21 -11.65 -2.52
N LEU A 34 -1.09 -11.39 -2.28
CA LEU A 34 -1.95 -12.27 -1.48
C LEU A 34 -2.60 -13.42 -2.29
N GLY A 35 -2.29 -13.57 -3.59
CA GLY A 35 -2.80 -14.67 -4.43
C GLY A 35 -4.33 -14.64 -4.59
N ARG A 36 -4.99 -15.79 -4.80
CA ARG A 36 -6.47 -15.91 -4.87
C ARG A 36 -7.12 -16.14 -3.49
N ALA A 37 -6.60 -15.51 -2.45
CA ALA A 37 -7.17 -15.67 -1.12
C ALA A 37 -8.61 -15.14 -1.05
N GLN A 38 -9.50 -15.93 -0.44
CA GLN A 38 -10.78 -15.41 0.06
C GLN A 38 -10.49 -14.29 1.07
N ARG A 39 -11.29 -13.22 1.08
CA ARG A 39 -11.19 -12.12 2.06
C ARG A 39 -9.83 -11.38 2.07
N LYS A 40 -9.29 -11.05 0.89
CA LYS A 40 -8.02 -10.29 0.73
C LYS A 40 -7.93 -9.03 1.60
N ASN A 41 -9.04 -8.31 1.77
CA ASN A 41 -9.09 -7.10 2.58
C ASN A 41 -8.77 -7.40 4.04
N GLU A 42 -9.41 -8.43 4.63
CA GLU A 42 -9.14 -8.83 6.01
C GLU A 42 -7.70 -9.29 6.20
N LYS A 43 -7.17 -10.08 5.26
CA LYS A 43 -5.78 -10.55 5.32
C LYS A 43 -4.79 -9.39 5.25
N GLN A 44 -5.02 -8.41 4.37
CA GLN A 44 -4.21 -7.20 4.32
C GLN A 44 -4.25 -6.46 5.66
N MET A 45 -5.44 -6.26 6.23
CA MET A 45 -5.58 -5.53 7.49
C MET A 45 -4.85 -6.23 8.63
N ARG A 46 -4.92 -7.56 8.72
CA ARG A 46 -4.16 -8.36 9.70
C ARG A 46 -2.66 -8.18 9.52
N LEU A 47 -2.14 -8.28 8.29
CA LEU A 47 -0.71 -8.09 8.04
C LEU A 47 -0.21 -6.70 8.43
N VAL A 48 -1.01 -5.65 8.15
CA VAL A 48 -0.69 -4.28 8.56
C VAL A 48 -0.66 -4.16 10.08
N GLU A 49 -1.70 -4.66 10.74
CA GLU A 49 -1.83 -4.61 12.20
C GLU A 49 -0.72 -5.39 12.92
N ASP A 50 -0.43 -6.62 12.47
CA ASP A 50 0.60 -7.47 13.06
C ASP A 50 2.00 -6.84 12.90
N ALA A 51 2.29 -6.25 11.74
CA ALA A 51 3.55 -5.56 11.51
C ALA A 51 3.70 -4.35 12.45
N LEU A 52 2.66 -3.50 12.54
CA LEU A 52 2.68 -2.34 13.43
C LEU A 52 2.76 -2.74 14.92
N ARG A 53 2.02 -3.76 15.35
CA ARG A 53 2.12 -4.31 16.73
C ARG A 53 3.53 -4.81 17.05
N SER A 54 4.22 -5.36 16.06
CA SER A 54 5.62 -5.83 16.19
C SER A 54 6.67 -4.72 16.11
N GLY A 55 6.28 -3.44 16.13
CA GLY A 55 7.25 -2.33 16.08
C GLY A 55 7.73 -1.95 14.67
N ARG A 56 7.21 -2.59 13.61
CA ARG A 56 7.71 -2.43 12.23
C ARG A 56 6.85 -1.46 11.45
N SER A 57 7.49 -0.55 10.70
CA SER A 57 6.80 0.31 9.74
C SER A 57 6.29 -0.48 8.54
N VAL A 58 5.22 0.00 7.91
CA VAL A 58 4.48 -0.72 6.86
C VAL A 58 4.23 0.19 5.67
N VAL A 59 4.32 -0.37 4.47
CA VAL A 59 3.92 0.28 3.22
C VAL A 59 2.86 -0.54 2.51
N VAL A 60 1.71 0.08 2.23
CA VAL A 60 0.58 -0.52 1.52
C VAL A 60 0.60 -0.07 0.06
N ASP A 61 0.94 -1.00 -0.83
CA ASP A 61 1.02 -0.78 -2.29
C ASP A 61 -0.18 -1.39 -3.01
N ASN A 62 -1.29 -0.65 -3.03
CA ASN A 62 -2.45 -0.91 -3.87
C ASN A 62 -2.86 0.40 -4.55
N THR A 63 -3.97 0.41 -5.30
CA THR A 63 -4.48 1.64 -5.92
C THR A 63 -5.03 2.66 -4.90
N ASN A 64 -5.75 2.18 -3.88
CA ASN A 64 -6.32 2.96 -2.76
C ASN A 64 -7.00 4.30 -3.17
N PRO A 65 -7.86 4.33 -4.21
CA PRO A 65 -8.33 5.59 -4.78
C PRO A 65 -9.31 6.32 -3.85
N ARG A 66 -10.18 5.59 -3.13
CA ARG A 66 -11.24 6.20 -2.32
C ARG A 66 -10.79 6.43 -0.89
N ARG A 67 -11.35 7.46 -0.25
CA ARG A 67 -11.16 7.72 1.20
C ARG A 67 -11.58 6.51 2.03
N ALA A 68 -12.69 5.86 1.68
CA ALA A 68 -13.20 4.66 2.35
C ALA A 68 -12.23 3.47 2.29
N ASP A 69 -11.41 3.34 1.24
CA ASP A 69 -10.41 2.28 1.14
C ASP A 69 -9.22 2.52 2.10
N ARG A 70 -8.95 3.79 2.43
CA ARG A 70 -7.82 4.21 3.27
C ARG A 70 -8.19 4.35 4.75
N ALA A 71 -9.44 4.66 5.05
CA ALA A 71 -9.89 4.93 6.42
C ALA A 71 -9.55 3.80 7.41
N PRO A 72 -9.77 2.50 7.10
CA PRO A 72 -9.43 1.41 8.02
C PRO A 72 -7.93 1.31 8.30
N LEU A 73 -7.08 1.59 7.29
CA LEU A 73 -5.63 1.58 7.44
C LEU A 73 -5.17 2.70 8.39
N ILE A 74 -5.67 3.91 8.16
CA ILE A 74 -5.36 5.09 8.99
C ILE A 74 -5.83 4.87 10.43
N GLU A 75 -7.01 4.27 10.61
CA GLU A 75 -7.53 3.98 11.94
C GLU A 75 -6.65 2.99 12.71
N VAL A 76 -6.18 1.92 12.06
CA VAL A 76 -5.25 0.96 12.67
C VAL A 76 -3.94 1.64 13.06
N ALA A 77 -3.35 2.46 12.18
CA ALA A 77 -2.13 3.20 12.50
C ALA A 77 -2.34 4.15 13.69
N ARG A 78 -3.45 4.91 13.71
CA ARG A 78 -3.79 5.80 14.83
C ARG A 78 -3.92 5.03 16.15
N ARG A 79 -4.62 3.90 16.15
CA ARG A 79 -4.81 3.06 17.35
C ARG A 79 -3.49 2.50 17.88
N LEU A 80 -2.52 2.23 17.00
CA LEU A 80 -1.22 1.68 17.34
C LEU A 80 -0.13 2.76 17.49
N GLY A 81 -0.48 4.05 17.48
CA GLY A 81 0.46 5.15 17.65
C GLY A 81 1.44 5.34 16.48
N ALA A 82 1.10 4.86 15.28
CA ALA A 82 1.91 5.02 14.08
C ALA A 82 1.50 6.25 13.27
N THR A 83 2.50 6.95 12.70
CA THR A 83 2.27 8.08 11.79
C THR A 83 1.72 7.57 10.46
N SER A 84 0.64 8.17 9.96
CA SER A 84 0.07 7.81 8.65
C SER A 84 0.50 8.79 7.57
N THR A 85 1.07 8.29 6.48
CA THR A 85 1.50 9.10 5.32
C THR A 85 0.87 8.57 4.04
N GLY A 86 0.18 9.45 3.28
CA GLY A 86 -0.33 9.12 1.96
C GLY A 86 0.57 9.66 0.86
N ILE A 87 0.96 8.81 -0.10
CA ILE A 87 1.80 9.22 -1.24
C ILE A 87 1.05 8.97 -2.53
N LEU A 88 0.73 10.05 -3.24
CA LEU A 88 0.13 9.99 -4.57
C LEU A 88 1.24 9.87 -5.62
N VAL A 89 1.25 8.75 -6.34
CA VAL A 89 2.15 8.51 -7.48
C VAL A 89 1.38 8.73 -8.77
N THR A 90 1.61 9.88 -9.40
CA THR A 90 0.94 10.30 -10.62
C THR A 90 1.73 9.91 -11.88
N ALA A 91 1.02 9.51 -12.93
CA ALA A 91 1.53 9.36 -14.28
C ALA A 91 0.38 9.64 -15.26
N SER A 92 0.70 9.91 -16.54
CA SER A 92 -0.34 10.09 -17.56
C SER A 92 -1.14 8.79 -17.73
N ILE A 93 -2.44 8.91 -18.05
CA ILE A 93 -3.28 7.74 -18.33
C ILE A 93 -2.70 6.94 -19.51
N ALA A 94 -2.24 7.62 -20.56
CA ALA A 94 -1.61 7.01 -21.72
C ALA A 94 -0.39 6.17 -21.33
N ASP A 95 0.49 6.67 -20.46
CA ASP A 95 1.63 5.90 -19.96
C ASP A 95 1.21 4.73 -19.09
N CYS A 96 0.19 4.90 -18.24
CA CYS A 96 -0.32 3.80 -17.41
C CYS A 96 -0.87 2.67 -18.29
N LEU A 97 -1.67 3.01 -19.32
CA LEU A 97 -2.21 2.04 -20.27
C LEU A 97 -1.10 1.32 -21.04
N ARG A 98 -0.14 2.08 -21.61
CA ARG A 98 1.00 1.54 -22.35
C ARG A 98 1.83 0.57 -21.50
N ARG A 99 2.13 0.94 -20.25
CA ARG A 99 2.89 0.09 -19.32
C ARG A 99 2.10 -1.12 -18.86
N ASN A 100 0.79 -0.98 -18.70
CA ASN A 100 -0.07 -2.09 -18.28
C ASN A 100 -0.27 -3.11 -19.41
N ALA A 101 -0.31 -2.68 -20.66
CA ALA A 101 -0.39 -3.58 -21.83
C ALA A 101 0.89 -4.41 -22.04
N ALA A 102 2.03 -3.95 -21.52
CA ALA A 102 3.32 -4.65 -21.61
C ALA A 102 3.60 -5.59 -20.42
N ARG A 103 2.61 -5.86 -19.58
CA ARG A 103 2.69 -6.73 -18.39
C ARG A 103 1.88 -8.01 -18.59
#